data_AF-A0A7W0AD55-F1
#
_entry.id   AF-A0A7W0AD55-F1
#
_cell.length_a   1.000
_cell.length_b   1.000
_cell.length_c   1.000
_cell.angle_alpha   90.00
_cell.angle_beta   90.00
_cell.angle_gamma   90.00
#
_symmetry.space_group_name_H-M   'P 1'
#
loop_
_entity.id
_entity.type
_entity.pdbx_description
1 polymer ?
#
loop_
_entity_poly.entity_id
_entity_poly.type
_entity_poly.pdbx_seq_one_letter_code
_entity_poly.pdbx_strand_id
1 'polypeptide(L)' 'MTDITLPFADLERVYEHLAETLDALPEAQENHFLAQLALALAHRVGDVERVMTAIEEARRGVTDETSR' A
#
# COMPACT_ATOMS: atom_id res chain seq x y z
N MET A 1 -21.92 -1.67 -2.38
CA MET A 1 -21.24 -1.07 -1.21
C MET A 1 -20.30 -0.01 -1.75
N THR A 2 -20.48 1.25 -1.37
CA THR A 2 -19.62 2.36 -1.81
C THR A 2 -18.19 2.10 -1.36
N ASP A 3 -17.27 1.95 -2.31
CA ASP A 3 -15.85 2.05 -2.02
C ASP A 3 -15.59 3.45 -1.48
N ILE A 4 -15.24 3.53 -0.19
CA ILE A 4 -14.83 4.78 0.44
C ILE A 4 -13.42 5.02 -0.05
N THR A 5 -13.28 5.80 -1.12
CA THR A 5 -11.98 6.28 -1.58
C THR A 5 -11.56 7.44 -0.70
N LEU A 6 -10.31 7.41 -0.26
CA LEU A 6 -9.70 8.55 0.42
C LEU A 6 -9.66 9.75 -0.54
N PRO A 7 -9.94 10.98 -0.06
CA PRO A 7 -9.71 12.16 -0.87
C PRO A 7 -8.22 12.28 -1.20
N PHE A 8 -7.90 12.88 -2.35
CA PHE A 8 -6.53 12.96 -2.87
C PHE A 8 -5.52 13.52 -1.85
N ALA A 9 -5.91 14.54 -1.08
CA ALA A 9 -5.04 15.14 -0.05
C ALA A 9 -4.67 14.16 1.07
N ASP A 10 -5.56 13.23 1.43
CA ASP A 10 -5.26 12.22 2.44
C ASP A 10 -4.42 11.08 1.83
N LEU A 11 -4.63 10.75 0.55
CA LEU A 11 -3.77 9.82 -0.18
C LEU A 11 -2.33 10.35 -0.27
N GLU A 12 -2.15 11.62 -0.62
CA GLU A 12 -0.85 12.28 -0.71
C GLU A 12 -0.12 12.23 0.64
N ARG A 13 -0.82 12.55 1.74
CA ARG A 13 -0.26 12.44 3.11
C ARG A 13 0.17 11.01 3.46
N VAL A 14 -0.65 10.02 3.11
CA VAL A 14 -0.31 8.61 3.37
C VAL A 14 0.91 8.21 2.55
N TYR A 15 1.00 8.65 1.29
CA TYR A 15 2.12 8.36 0.40
C TYR A 15 3.41 9.03 0.88
N GLU A 16 3.38 10.33 1.20
CA GLU A 16 4.53 11.06 1.75
C GLU A 16 5.04 10.39 3.02
N HIS A 17 4.15 10.07 3.96
CA HIS A 17 4.54 9.44 5.21
C HIS A 17 5.13 8.04 5.00
N LEU A 18 4.61 7.28 4.03
CA LEU A 18 5.17 5.99 3.65
C LEU A 18 6.57 6.14 3.06
N ALA A 19 6.77 7.09 2.15
CA ALA A 19 8.07 7.36 1.53
C ALA A 19 9.12 7.76 2.57
N GLU A 20 8.81 8.72 3.46
CA GLU A 20 9.70 9.12 4.55
C GLU A 20 10.05 7.95 5.48
N THR A 21 9.08 7.07 5.75
CA THR A 21 9.32 5.90 6.60
C THR A 21 10.24 4.89 5.91
N LEU A 22 10.05 4.65 4.61
CA LEU A 22 10.91 3.75 3.84
C LEU A 22 12.33 4.31 3.73
N ASP A 23 12.49 5.61 3.46
CA ASP A 23 13.80 6.28 3.39
C ASP A 23 14.58 6.21 4.72
N ALA A 24 13.87 6.12 5.85
CA ALA A 24 14.48 5.98 7.16
C ALA A 24 14.85 4.52 7.52
N LEU A 25 14.36 3.53 6.75
CA LEU A 25 14.61 2.13 7.00
C LEU A 25 15.84 1.64 6.21
N PRO A 26 16.62 0.68 6.75
CA PRO A 26 17.64 0.01 5.96
C PRO A 26 17.02 -0.81 4.82
N GLU A 27 17.60 -0.78 3.62
CA GLU A 27 17.09 -1.48 2.41
C GLU A 27 16.68 -2.95 2.66
N ALA A 28 17.45 -3.66 3.50
CA ALA A 28 17.17 -5.05 3.85
C ALA A 28 15.85 -5.26 4.64
N GLN A 29 15.29 -4.21 5.23
CA GLN A 29 14.09 -4.24 6.06
C GLN A 29 12.85 -3.68 5.36
N GLU A 30 12.99 -2.94 4.27
CA GLU A 30 11.87 -2.34 3.53
C GLU A 30 10.82 -3.39 3.15
N ASN A 31 11.24 -4.51 2.55
CA ASN A 31 10.34 -5.59 2.16
C ASN A 31 9.59 -6.19 3.36
N HIS A 32 10.26 -6.34 4.51
CA HIS A 32 9.63 -6.88 5.71
C HIS A 32 8.64 -5.89 6.30
N PHE A 33 8.99 -4.60 6.32
CA PHE A 33 8.11 -3.53 6.76
C PHE A 33 6.85 -3.45 5.89
N LEU A 34 6.99 -3.46 4.57
CA LEU A 34 5.86 -3.43 3.63
C LEU A 34 4.92 -4.63 3.83
N ALA A 35 5.48 -5.84 4.03
CA ALA A 35 4.69 -7.02 4.33
C ALA A 35 3.92 -6.87 5.66
N GLN A 36 4.56 -6.35 6.71
CA GLN A 36 3.91 -6.10 8.00
C GLN A 36 2.84 -5.01 7.91
N LEU A 37 3.10 -3.92 7.18
CA LEU A 37 2.14 -2.85 6.94
C LEU A 37 0.90 -3.38 6.21
N ALA A 38 1.08 -4.18 5.16
CA ALA A 38 0.00 -4.81 4.42
C ALA A 38 -0.85 -5.72 5.33
N LEU A 39 -0.22 -6.55 6.16
CA LEU A 39 -0.90 -7.39 7.16
C LEU A 39 -1.66 -6.57 8.21
N ALA A 40 -1.06 -5.50 8.71
CA ALA A 40 -1.71 -4.63 9.68
C ALA A 40 -2.93 -3.90 9.08
N LEU A 41 -2.83 -3.44 7.84
CA LEU A 41 -3.95 -2.85 7.11
C LEU A 41 -5.02 -3.89 6.80
N ALA A 42 -4.66 -5.12 6.43
CA ALA A 42 -5.59 -6.20 6.19
C ALA A 42 -6.43 -6.54 7.43
N HIS A 43 -5.79 -6.62 8.60
CA HIS A 43 -6.50 -6.79 9.87
C HIS A 43 -7.45 -5.63 10.18
N ARG A 44 -7.12 -4.40 9.79
CA ARG A 44 -7.99 -3.21 9.99
C ARG A 44 -9.16 -3.16 9.02
N VAL A 45 -8.96 -3.58 7.76
CA VAL A 45 -10.01 -3.65 6.75
C VAL A 45 -11.00 -4.78 7.10
N GLY A 46 -10.52 -5.89 7.66
CA GLY A 46 -11.36 -7.00 8.13
C GLY A 46 -12.03 -7.80 7.01
N ASP A 47 -11.61 -7.60 5.76
CA ASP A 47 -12.18 -8.23 4.56
C ASP A 47 -11.05 -8.77 3.68
N VAL A 48 -10.95 -10.10 3.63
CA VAL A 48 -9.90 -10.79 2.89
C VAL A 48 -10.02 -10.59 1.37
N GLU A 49 -11.24 -10.53 0.82
CA GLU A 49 -11.42 -10.37 -0.63
C GLU A 49 -10.95 -8.98 -1.06
N ARG A 50 -11.32 -7.94 -0.31
CA ARG A 50 -10.86 -6.57 -0.56
C ARG A 50 -9.35 -6.43 -0.48
N VAL A 51 -8.73 -7.08 0.49
CA VAL A 51 -7.26 -7.08 0.64
C VAL A 51 -6.60 -7.78 -0.55
N MET A 52 -7.10 -8.93 -0.96
CA MET A 52 -6.57 -9.66 -2.11
C MET A 52 -6.74 -8.87 -3.41
N THR A 53 -7.87 -8.20 -3.61
CA THR A 53 -8.08 -7.29 -4.75
C THR A 53 -7.08 -6.13 -4.74
N ALA A 54 -6.85 -5.48 -3.60
CA ALA A 54 -5.91 -4.36 -3.49
C ALA A 54 -4.45 -4.78 -3.79
N ILE A 55 -4.03 -5.97 -3.34
CA ILE A 55 -2.70 -6.52 -3.67
C ILE A 55 -2.56 -6.70 -5.19
N GLU A 56 -3.62 -7.20 -5.82
CA GLU A 56 -3.61 -7.49 -7.26
C GLU A 56 -3.63 -6.22 -8.12
N GLU A 57 -4.34 -5.18 -7.66
CA GLU A 57 -4.29 -3.84 -8.25
C GLU A 57 -2.90 -3.22 -8.14
N ALA A 58 -2.28 -3.26 -6.97
CA ALA A 58 -0.92 -2.77 -6.76
C ALA A 58 0.09 -3.49 -7.67
N ARG A 59 -0.03 -4.81 -7.82
CA ARG A 59 0.84 -5.61 -8.72
C ARG A 59 0.72 -5.18 -10.18
N ARG A 60 -0.49 -4.86 -10.65
CA ARG A 60 -0.71 -4.36 -12.01
C ARG A 60 -0.09 -2.98 -12.21
N GLY A 61 -0.23 -2.08 -11.23
CA GLY A 61 0.38 -0.75 -11.27
C GLY A 61 1.89 -0.77 -11.47
N VAL A 62 2.61 -1.60 -10.71
CA VAL A 62 4.07 -1.76 -10.85
C VAL A 62 4.48 -2.27 -12.24
N THR A 63 3.67 -3.17 -12.82
CA THR A 63 3.96 -3.76 -14.14
C THR A 63 3.75 -2.74 -15.28
N ASP A 64 2.74 -1.87 -15.15
CA ASP A 64 2.45 -0.82 -16.12
C ASP A 64 3.46 0.34 -16.05
N GLU A 65 3.96 0.69 -14.86
CA GLU A 65 5.03 1.70 -14.70
C GLU A 65 6.38 1.23 -15.26
N THR A 66 6.67 -0.08 -15.19
CA THR A 66 7.91 -0.66 -15.74
C THR A 66 7.87 -0.80 -17.27
N SER A 67 6.68 -0.76 -17.88
CA SER A 67 6.48 -0.89 -19.33
C SER A 67 6.40 0.45 -20.08
N ARG A 68 6.59 1.57 -19.38
CA ARG A 68 6.48 2.94 -19.93
C ARG A 68 7.83 3.66 -19.95
#